data_AF-A0A315V1Z7-F1
#
_entry.id   AF-A0A315V1Z7-F1
#
_cell.length_a   1.000
_cell.length_b   1.000
_cell.length_c   1.000
_cell.angle_alpha   90.00
_cell.angle_beta   90.00
_cell.angle_gamma   90.00
#
_symmetry.space_group_name_H-M   'P 1'
#
loop_
_entity.id
_entity.type
_entity.pdbx_description
1 polymer ?
#
loop_
_entity_poly.entity_id
_entity_poly.type
_entity_poly.pdbx_seq_one_letter_code
_entity_poly.pdbx_strand_id
1 'polypeptide(L)'
;MKAQWPAWQPLNVRAAPSAEFSVDRSRHLMSFLTMMGPSPDWNVGLSAEDLCTKECGWAQRVVQDLIPWDAGTDSGVSYEAPNNPTSPLDKIRPLTSLDHPQSPFYDPEGGAITSVARVIVERIARKGEQCNIVPDNVDDIVADIAQEEKEEDDTPETCIYSNWSPWSACSSATCEKGKRMRQRMLKAQLDLSVPCPHTQDFEPCMGPGCNASTCMMSEWITWSPCSVSCGTGTRSRERYVKQFPDDGSVCTLPTQENENCVVNEDCCNCLVTEWGEWDVCSATCGLGMKRRERMVKMPPADGSICGAEVLEVEKCMMPECHTIPCLLTPWSEWSDCSVTCGKGLRTRQRMLKSPVELGECTEELEQVEKCMLPECPIDCIMSDWTEWSECNKSCGKGHTIRTRIVTMEPQFGGDSCTETIQRKKCKIRKCSRGQANSDEKRRRKEQREKQRSKQGRVESASEHPGCRMRPWSSWTECTKLCGGGIQERLMTVKQKFKTAQLSSCKDRKEIRACNVQPC
;
A
#
# COMPACT_ATOMS: atom_id res chain seq x y z
N MET A 1 -13.47 -3.63 -12.49
CA MET A 1 -14.33 -4.38 -13.44
C MET A 1 -15.73 -4.37 -12.87
N LYS A 2 -16.76 -4.05 -13.67
CA LYS A 2 -18.15 -4.24 -13.25
C LYS A 2 -18.52 -5.68 -13.61
N ALA A 3 -18.65 -6.56 -12.62
CA ALA A 3 -19.31 -7.85 -12.86
C ALA A 3 -20.79 -7.53 -13.13
N GLN A 4 -21.30 -7.87 -14.32
CA GLN A 4 -22.71 -7.75 -14.64
C GLN A 4 -23.39 -9.10 -14.42
N TRP A 5 -24.40 -9.10 -13.56
CA TRP A 5 -25.15 -10.28 -13.11
C TRP A 5 -26.46 -10.41 -13.91
N PRO A 6 -26.92 -11.63 -14.28
CA PRO A 6 -28.21 -11.81 -14.95
C PRO A 6 -29.39 -11.48 -14.00
N ALA A 7 -30.31 -10.64 -14.48
CA ALA A 7 -31.42 -10.08 -13.70
C ALA A 7 -32.61 -11.05 -13.44
N TRP A 8 -32.55 -12.31 -13.87
CA TRP A 8 -33.64 -13.28 -13.63
C TRP A 8 -33.21 -14.74 -13.83
N GLN A 9 -33.64 -15.67 -12.97
CA GLN A 9 -33.43 -17.12 -13.11
C GLN A 9 -34.74 -17.89 -12.85
N PRO A 10 -35.11 -18.90 -13.66
CA PRO A 10 -36.27 -19.74 -13.42
C PRO A 10 -36.06 -20.70 -12.23
N LEU A 11 -37.12 -20.99 -11.48
CA LEU A 11 -37.17 -21.74 -10.21
C LEU A 11 -36.52 -23.15 -10.19
N ASN A 12 -36.04 -23.68 -11.31
CA ASN A 12 -35.62 -25.08 -11.45
C ASN A 12 -34.11 -25.31 -11.56
N VAL A 13 -33.26 -24.34 -11.20
CA VAL A 13 -31.80 -24.53 -11.15
C VAL A 13 -31.38 -24.97 -9.75
N ARG A 14 -30.71 -26.13 -9.63
CA ARG A 14 -30.29 -26.75 -8.37
C ARG A 14 -29.16 -26.01 -7.60
N ALA A 15 -28.56 -24.96 -8.16
CA ALA A 15 -27.42 -24.26 -7.57
C ALA A 15 -27.66 -22.76 -7.45
N ALA A 16 -27.21 -22.17 -6.35
CA ALA A 16 -27.30 -20.73 -6.11
C ALA A 16 -26.45 -19.97 -7.15
N PRO A 17 -26.92 -18.80 -7.61
CA PRO A 17 -26.16 -17.95 -8.50
C PRO A 17 -24.78 -17.54 -7.95
N SER A 18 -23.70 -17.77 -8.70
CA SER A 18 -22.32 -17.38 -8.34
C SER A 18 -21.57 -16.66 -9.47
N ALA A 19 -20.72 -15.68 -9.12
CA ALA A 19 -19.81 -14.98 -10.05
C ALA A 19 -18.42 -14.82 -9.43
N GLU A 20 -17.41 -14.79 -10.28
CA GLU A 20 -16.02 -14.57 -9.89
C GLU A 20 -15.56 -13.18 -10.34
N PHE A 21 -14.79 -12.51 -9.48
CA PHE A 21 -14.17 -11.22 -9.77
C PHE A 21 -12.82 -11.11 -9.08
N SER A 22 -11.97 -10.22 -9.58
CA SER A 22 -10.66 -9.92 -8.99
C SER A 22 -10.63 -8.51 -8.38
N VAL A 23 -9.92 -8.38 -7.27
CA VAL A 23 -9.67 -7.11 -6.58
C VAL A 23 -8.17 -6.92 -6.35
N ASP A 24 -7.76 -5.66 -6.32
CA ASP A 24 -6.37 -5.25 -6.14
C ASP A 24 -6.28 -4.07 -5.16
N ARG A 25 -5.07 -3.69 -4.73
CA ARG A 25 -4.89 -2.62 -3.73
C ARG A 25 -5.56 -1.30 -4.12
N SER A 26 -5.67 -1.00 -5.41
CA SER A 26 -6.33 0.21 -5.92
C SER A 26 -7.84 0.03 -6.14
N ARG A 27 -8.31 -1.20 -6.28
CA ARG A 27 -9.71 -1.59 -6.55
C ARG A 27 -10.15 -2.68 -5.57
N HIS A 28 -10.27 -2.29 -4.30
CA HIS A 28 -10.60 -3.17 -3.18
C HIS A 28 -12.10 -3.18 -2.81
N LEU A 29 -12.88 -2.26 -3.39
CA LEU A 29 -14.32 -2.13 -3.13
C LEU A 29 -15.15 -3.00 -4.07
N MET A 30 -16.17 -3.65 -3.53
CA MET A 30 -17.15 -4.44 -4.25
C MET A 30 -18.53 -3.78 -4.19
N SER A 31 -19.27 -3.80 -5.29
CA SER A 31 -20.67 -3.36 -5.33
C SER A 31 -21.44 -4.19 -6.34
N PHE A 32 -22.68 -4.51 -6.03
CA PHE A 32 -23.60 -5.15 -6.96
C PHE A 32 -25.04 -4.77 -6.64
N LEU A 33 -25.89 -4.88 -7.64
CA LEU A 33 -27.32 -4.61 -7.54
C LEU A 33 -28.06 -5.63 -8.38
N THR A 34 -29.14 -6.18 -7.85
CA THR A 34 -30.04 -7.07 -8.58
C THR A 34 -31.49 -6.72 -8.26
N MET A 35 -32.34 -6.80 -9.29
CA MET A 35 -33.77 -6.55 -9.14
C MET A 35 -34.45 -7.80 -8.56
N MET A 36 -35.46 -7.61 -7.72
CA MET A 36 -36.30 -8.70 -7.26
C MET A 36 -37.38 -8.97 -8.32
N GLY A 37 -37.48 -10.21 -8.82
CA GLY A 37 -38.45 -10.57 -9.85
C GLY A 37 -39.42 -11.64 -9.35
N PRO A 38 -40.75 -11.47 -9.45
CA PRO A 38 -41.47 -10.25 -9.88
C PRO A 38 -41.47 -9.17 -8.77
N SER A 39 -41.30 -7.89 -9.12
CA SER A 39 -41.55 -6.74 -8.24
C SER A 39 -41.76 -5.46 -9.09
N PRO A 40 -42.34 -4.38 -8.53
CA PRO A 40 -42.54 -3.12 -9.24
C PRO A 40 -41.21 -2.48 -9.63
N ASP A 41 -40.36 -2.24 -8.63
CA ASP A 41 -39.03 -1.67 -8.80
C ASP A 41 -38.07 -1.97 -7.63
N TRP A 42 -38.33 -3.07 -6.92
CA TRP A 42 -37.57 -3.39 -5.72
C TRP A 42 -36.24 -4.09 -6.07
N ASN A 43 -35.18 -3.72 -5.35
CA ASN A 43 -33.84 -4.24 -5.58
C ASN A 43 -33.14 -4.62 -4.28
N VAL A 44 -32.13 -5.48 -4.40
CA VAL A 44 -31.20 -5.84 -3.33
C VAL A 44 -29.77 -5.70 -3.83
N GLY A 45 -28.85 -5.31 -2.96
CA GLY A 45 -27.47 -5.11 -3.37
C GLY A 45 -26.56 -4.61 -2.25
N LEU A 46 -25.28 -4.54 -2.58
CA LEU A 46 -24.24 -3.96 -1.74
C LEU A 46 -23.60 -2.77 -2.46
N SER A 47 -23.26 -1.75 -1.68
CA SER A 47 -22.59 -0.55 -2.14
C SER A 47 -21.28 -0.40 -1.38
N ALA A 48 -20.18 -0.29 -2.13
CA ALA A 48 -18.83 -0.01 -1.65
C ALA A 48 -18.35 -0.90 -0.47
N GLU A 49 -18.59 -2.21 -0.54
CA GLU A 49 -18.11 -3.17 0.45
C GLU A 49 -16.58 -3.30 0.37
N ASP A 50 -15.86 -3.09 1.48
CA ASP A 50 -14.40 -3.12 1.52
C ASP A 50 -13.87 -4.53 1.80
N LEU A 51 -13.15 -5.10 0.83
CA LEU A 51 -12.54 -6.43 0.96
C LEU A 51 -11.11 -6.40 1.51
N CYS A 52 -10.55 -5.20 1.74
CA CYS A 52 -9.24 -5.01 2.35
C CYS A 52 -9.35 -5.00 3.88
N THR A 53 -8.47 -5.74 4.56
CA THR A 53 -8.43 -5.72 6.04
C THR A 53 -7.55 -4.58 6.55
N LYS A 54 -7.83 -4.11 7.77
CA LYS A 54 -7.03 -3.08 8.46
C LYS A 54 -5.55 -3.46 8.63
N GLU A 55 -5.23 -4.75 8.52
CA GLU A 55 -3.89 -5.32 8.61
C GLU A 55 -3.20 -5.45 7.24
N CYS A 56 -3.65 -4.70 6.21
CA CYS A 56 -3.12 -4.77 4.85
C CYS A 56 -3.25 -6.18 4.21
N GLY A 57 -4.32 -6.89 4.53
CA GLY A 57 -4.65 -8.22 3.99
C GLY A 57 -5.96 -8.22 3.18
N TRP A 58 -6.38 -9.41 2.77
CA TRP A 58 -7.62 -9.63 2.02
C TRP A 58 -8.58 -10.48 2.86
N ALA A 59 -9.85 -10.07 2.94
CA ALA A 59 -10.89 -10.87 3.59
C ALA A 59 -10.98 -12.27 2.96
N GLN A 60 -10.98 -13.32 3.79
CA GLN A 60 -11.12 -14.71 3.31
C GLN A 60 -12.57 -15.05 2.98
N ARG A 61 -13.51 -14.49 3.75
CA ARG A 61 -14.95 -14.73 3.64
C ARG A 61 -15.72 -13.53 4.17
N VAL A 62 -16.68 -13.05 3.40
CA VAL A 62 -17.63 -12.00 3.80
C VAL A 62 -19.03 -12.55 3.61
N VAL A 63 -19.88 -12.42 4.63
CA VAL A 63 -21.28 -12.85 4.60
C VAL A 63 -22.13 -11.68 4.97
N GLN A 64 -23.05 -11.28 4.09
CA GLN A 64 -23.91 -10.12 4.30
C GLN A 64 -25.36 -10.47 3.98
N ASP A 65 -26.24 -10.21 4.93
CA ASP A 65 -27.69 -10.33 4.76
C ASP A 65 -28.24 -9.04 4.15
N LEU A 66 -29.11 -9.18 3.14
CA LEU A 66 -29.60 -8.09 2.31
C LEU A 66 -31.07 -7.80 2.60
N ILE A 67 -31.37 -6.51 2.75
CA ILE A 67 -32.72 -5.97 2.85
C ILE A 67 -33.13 -5.34 1.52
N PRO A 68 -34.43 -5.33 1.18
CA PRO A 68 -34.92 -4.78 -0.07
C PRO A 68 -34.96 -3.24 -0.04
N TRP A 69 -34.74 -2.65 -1.20
CA TRP A 69 -34.78 -1.22 -1.47
C TRP A 69 -35.78 -0.92 -2.56
N ASP A 70 -36.38 0.26 -2.47
CA ASP A 70 -37.30 0.84 -3.45
C ASP A 70 -36.51 1.80 -4.34
N ALA A 71 -36.58 1.62 -5.66
CA ALA A 71 -35.85 2.43 -6.62
C ALA A 71 -36.52 3.79 -6.90
N GLY A 72 -37.78 3.98 -6.49
CA GLY A 72 -38.55 5.21 -6.65
C GLY A 72 -39.08 5.42 -8.07
N THR A 73 -39.15 4.37 -8.89
CA THR A 73 -39.58 4.39 -10.29
C THR A 73 -41.01 3.89 -10.50
N ASP A 74 -41.51 3.01 -9.63
CA ASP A 74 -42.87 2.48 -9.68
C ASP A 74 -43.48 2.47 -8.26
N SER A 75 -44.68 3.02 -8.11
CA SER A 75 -45.40 3.12 -6.83
C SER A 75 -46.18 1.85 -6.46
N GLY A 76 -45.91 0.73 -7.13
CA GLY A 76 -46.50 -0.57 -6.82
C GLY A 76 -46.20 -1.03 -5.40
N VAL A 77 -47.20 -1.58 -4.71
CA VAL A 77 -47.11 -1.95 -3.28
C VAL A 77 -46.94 -3.45 -3.03
N SER A 78 -46.96 -4.28 -4.07
CA SER A 78 -46.86 -5.75 -3.98
C SER A 78 -46.04 -6.31 -5.15
N TYR A 79 -45.57 -7.55 -5.03
CA TYR A 79 -44.75 -8.19 -6.07
C TYR A 79 -45.39 -8.23 -7.47
N GLU A 80 -46.72 -8.32 -7.53
CA GLU A 80 -47.50 -8.42 -8.76
C GLU A 80 -48.35 -7.16 -9.01
N ALA A 81 -48.00 -6.03 -8.39
CA ALA A 81 -48.72 -4.79 -8.62
C ALA A 81 -48.66 -4.39 -10.10
N PRO A 82 -49.75 -3.87 -10.69
CA PRO A 82 -49.71 -3.33 -12.05
C PRO A 82 -48.75 -2.15 -12.11
N ASN A 83 -48.06 -2.01 -13.25
CA ASN A 83 -47.08 -0.94 -13.48
C ASN A 83 -47.72 0.44 -13.22
N ASN A 84 -47.19 1.16 -12.23
CA ASN A 84 -47.68 2.45 -11.79
C ASN A 84 -46.51 3.44 -11.64
N PRO A 85 -46.02 4.02 -12.74
CA PRO A 85 -44.80 4.80 -12.74
C PRO A 85 -44.91 6.06 -11.86
N THR A 86 -43.90 6.28 -11.03
CA THR A 86 -43.84 7.41 -10.09
C THR A 86 -43.41 8.69 -10.80
N SER A 87 -44.18 9.79 -10.66
CA SER A 87 -43.86 11.09 -11.27
C SER A 87 -44.13 12.26 -10.31
N PRO A 88 -43.10 13.03 -9.90
CA PRO A 88 -41.67 12.85 -10.22
C PRO A 88 -41.10 11.57 -9.58
N LEU A 89 -39.95 11.09 -10.09
CA LEU A 89 -39.27 9.93 -9.51
C LEU A 89 -38.89 10.19 -8.05
N ASP A 90 -39.12 9.19 -7.20
CA ASP A 90 -38.78 9.22 -5.79
C ASP A 90 -37.30 8.86 -5.56
N LYS A 91 -36.81 9.14 -4.34
CA LYS A 91 -35.44 8.80 -3.97
C LYS A 91 -35.34 7.31 -3.60
N ILE A 92 -34.25 6.69 -4.03
CA ILE A 92 -33.90 5.33 -3.62
C ILE A 92 -33.81 5.26 -2.10
N ARG A 93 -34.57 4.34 -1.48
CA ARG A 93 -34.66 4.19 -0.03
C ARG A 93 -34.82 2.72 0.37
N PRO A 94 -34.41 2.31 1.58
CA PRO A 94 -34.74 0.98 2.07
C PRO A 94 -36.24 0.87 2.29
N LEU A 95 -36.82 -0.29 1.99
CA LEU A 95 -38.20 -0.57 2.37
C LEU A 95 -38.29 -0.69 3.90
N THR A 96 -39.44 -0.34 4.45
CA THR A 96 -39.73 -0.52 5.87
C THR A 96 -40.96 -1.40 6.08
N SER A 97 -41.02 -2.04 7.24
CA SER A 97 -42.15 -2.91 7.61
C SER A 97 -43.48 -2.16 7.80
N LEU A 98 -43.47 -0.83 7.77
CA LEU A 98 -44.66 0.01 7.92
C LEU A 98 -45.08 0.69 6.62
N ASP A 99 -44.41 0.41 5.49
CA ASP A 99 -44.62 1.15 4.23
C ASP A 99 -46.06 1.04 3.70
N HIS A 100 -46.63 -0.17 3.64
CA HIS A 100 -48.01 -0.36 3.20
C HIS A 100 -48.60 -1.69 3.69
N PRO A 101 -49.87 -1.76 4.13
CA PRO A 101 -50.49 -3.01 4.62
C PRO A 101 -50.53 -4.17 3.61
N GLN A 102 -50.46 -3.88 2.32
CA GLN A 102 -50.42 -4.89 1.24
C GLN A 102 -48.98 -5.26 0.83
N SER A 103 -47.97 -4.66 1.46
CA SER A 103 -46.58 -5.01 1.22
C SER A 103 -46.29 -6.42 1.78
N PRO A 104 -45.53 -7.26 1.06
CA PRO A 104 -45.11 -8.56 1.56
C PRO A 104 -44.16 -8.45 2.77
N PHE A 105 -43.63 -7.26 3.05
CA PHE A 105 -42.76 -6.98 4.18
C PHE A 105 -43.47 -6.27 5.34
N TYR A 106 -44.80 -6.12 5.28
CA TYR A 106 -45.55 -5.38 6.27
C TYR A 106 -45.63 -6.11 7.61
N ASP A 107 -45.34 -5.39 8.69
CA ASP A 107 -45.51 -5.86 10.07
C ASP A 107 -46.26 -4.77 10.87
N PRO A 108 -47.49 -5.04 11.35
CA PRO A 108 -48.28 -4.06 12.09
C PRO A 108 -47.67 -3.68 13.45
N GLU A 109 -46.77 -4.50 14.02
CA GLU A 109 -46.09 -4.19 15.27
C GLU A 109 -44.87 -3.26 15.06
N GLY A 110 -44.43 -3.12 13.81
CA GLY A 110 -43.22 -2.39 13.45
C GLY A 110 -41.96 -3.16 13.84
N GLY A 111 -41.11 -3.44 12.85
CA GLY A 111 -39.92 -4.27 13.06
C GLY A 111 -38.90 -4.18 11.92
N ALA A 112 -37.75 -4.84 12.07
CA ALA A 112 -36.79 -4.98 11.00
C ALA A 112 -37.32 -5.99 9.95
N ILE A 113 -37.24 -5.63 8.67
CA ILE A 113 -37.59 -6.55 7.58
C ILE A 113 -36.65 -7.76 7.62
N THR A 114 -37.22 -8.97 7.48
CA THR A 114 -36.44 -10.20 7.32
C THR A 114 -35.58 -10.13 6.06
N SER A 115 -34.29 -10.46 6.17
CA SER A 115 -33.39 -10.46 5.04
C SER A 115 -33.93 -11.35 3.91
N VAL A 116 -34.06 -10.79 2.72
CA VAL A 116 -34.64 -11.46 1.54
C VAL A 116 -33.61 -12.22 0.72
N ALA A 117 -32.33 -11.90 0.92
CA ALA A 117 -31.21 -12.56 0.27
C ALA A 117 -29.97 -12.51 1.16
N ARG A 118 -29.03 -13.43 0.93
CA ARG A 118 -27.71 -13.46 1.57
C ARG A 118 -26.67 -13.55 0.47
N VAL A 119 -25.64 -12.70 0.56
CA VAL A 119 -24.46 -12.80 -0.29
C VAL A 119 -23.30 -13.36 0.51
N ILE A 120 -22.58 -14.29 -0.12
CA ILE A 120 -21.37 -14.90 0.42
C ILE A 120 -20.26 -14.63 -0.58
N VAL A 121 -19.23 -13.90 -0.15
CA VAL A 121 -18.03 -13.62 -0.94
C VAL A 121 -16.88 -14.40 -0.33
N GLU A 122 -16.29 -15.31 -1.10
CA GLU A 122 -15.19 -16.16 -0.66
C GLU A 122 -13.96 -15.94 -1.54
N ARG A 123 -12.79 -15.86 -0.90
CA ARG A 123 -11.51 -15.72 -1.62
C ARG A 123 -11.08 -17.08 -2.15
N ILE A 124 -11.14 -17.25 -3.47
CA ILE A 124 -10.82 -18.49 -4.17
C ILE A 124 -9.32 -18.61 -4.48
N ALA A 125 -8.67 -17.52 -4.92
CA ALA A 125 -7.23 -17.49 -5.23
C ALA A 125 -6.64 -16.08 -5.13
N ARG A 126 -5.30 -15.98 -4.98
CA ARG A 126 -4.56 -14.72 -5.17
C ARG A 126 -3.96 -14.73 -6.58
N LYS A 127 -4.34 -13.77 -7.43
CA LYS A 127 -3.68 -13.56 -8.72
C LYS A 127 -2.48 -12.64 -8.52
N GLY A 128 -1.27 -13.17 -8.70
CA GLY A 128 -0.01 -12.44 -8.62
C GLY A 128 1.11 -13.23 -9.29
N GLU A 129 1.88 -12.54 -10.12
CA GLU A 129 2.97 -13.05 -10.95
C GLU A 129 4.00 -13.84 -10.14
N GLN A 130 4.21 -15.10 -10.51
CA GLN A 130 5.53 -15.70 -10.36
C GLN A 130 6.42 -15.11 -11.47
N CYS A 131 7.53 -14.46 -11.11
CA CYS A 131 8.55 -14.02 -12.06
C CYS A 131 9.21 -15.25 -12.70
N ASN A 132 8.59 -15.83 -13.72
CA ASN A 132 9.21 -16.71 -14.73
C ASN A 132 8.14 -17.01 -15.79
N ILE A 133 7.99 -16.11 -16.76
CA ILE A 133 7.28 -16.41 -18.01
C ILE A 133 8.34 -16.49 -19.10
N VAL A 134 8.64 -17.72 -19.52
CA VAL A 134 9.07 -17.96 -20.90
C VAL A 134 7.84 -17.66 -21.76
N PRO A 135 7.93 -16.81 -22.80
CA PRO A 135 6.78 -16.47 -23.60
C PRO A 135 6.38 -17.70 -24.43
N ASP A 136 5.19 -18.24 -24.18
CA ASP A 136 4.57 -19.19 -25.10
C ASP A 136 4.10 -18.45 -26.36
N ASN A 137 4.49 -19.01 -27.51
CA ASN A 137 4.29 -18.46 -28.84
C ASN A 137 2.81 -18.52 -29.28
N VAL A 138 2.47 -17.63 -30.21
CA VAL A 138 1.13 -17.33 -30.75
C VAL A 138 0.52 -18.46 -31.62
N ASP A 139 1.09 -19.67 -31.63
CA ASP A 139 0.73 -20.70 -32.62
C ASP A 139 -0.25 -21.80 -32.14
N ASP A 140 -0.69 -21.81 -30.87
CA ASP A 140 -1.58 -22.86 -30.34
C ASP A 140 -3.09 -22.50 -30.36
N ILE A 141 -3.49 -21.39 -30.98
CA ILE A 141 -4.92 -20.95 -31.08
C ILE A 141 -5.57 -21.36 -32.42
N VAL A 142 -4.88 -22.06 -33.31
CA VAL A 142 -5.41 -22.43 -34.64
C VAL A 142 -5.52 -23.94 -34.83
N ALA A 143 -6.31 -24.60 -33.98
CA ALA A 143 -6.78 -25.95 -34.23
C ALA A 143 -8.08 -26.18 -33.47
N ASP A 144 -9.19 -25.66 -33.99
CA ASP A 144 -10.57 -26.21 -33.83
C ASP A 144 -11.63 -25.24 -34.42
N ILE A 145 -11.47 -24.87 -35.69
CA ILE A 145 -12.56 -24.25 -36.45
C ILE A 145 -12.94 -25.22 -37.56
N ALA A 146 -13.91 -26.08 -37.26
CA ALA A 146 -14.72 -26.74 -38.27
C ALA A 146 -15.49 -25.64 -39.03
N GLN A 147 -15.51 -25.76 -40.36
CA GLN A 147 -16.24 -24.86 -41.24
C GLN A 147 -17.73 -24.98 -40.97
N GLU A 148 -18.35 -23.95 -40.41
CA GLU A 148 -19.81 -23.76 -40.44
C GLU A 148 -20.19 -22.87 -41.62
N GLU A 149 -21.24 -23.30 -42.31
CA GLU A 149 -21.80 -22.69 -43.51
C GLU A 149 -22.27 -21.27 -43.21
N LYS A 150 -21.93 -20.34 -44.11
CA LYS A 150 -22.36 -18.94 -44.05
C LYS A 150 -23.86 -18.84 -44.35
N GLU A 151 -24.67 -18.65 -43.31
CA GLU A 151 -25.82 -17.74 -43.42
C GLU A 151 -25.30 -16.32 -43.11
N GLU A 152 -25.54 -15.38 -44.03
CA GLU A 152 -25.22 -13.96 -43.85
C GLU A 152 -26.02 -13.41 -42.66
N ASP A 153 -25.39 -13.36 -41.48
CA ASP A 153 -25.86 -12.62 -40.32
C ASP A 153 -25.11 -11.27 -40.30
N ASP A 154 -25.86 -10.16 -40.29
CA ASP A 154 -25.40 -8.75 -40.28
C ASP A 154 -24.69 -8.36 -38.95
N THR A 155 -23.95 -9.28 -38.35
CA THR A 155 -23.23 -9.07 -37.09
C THR A 155 -21.83 -8.52 -37.35
N PRO A 156 -21.49 -7.31 -36.85
CA PRO A 156 -20.15 -6.76 -37.02
C PRO A 156 -19.10 -7.61 -36.30
N GLU A 157 -17.99 -7.88 -36.97
CA GLU A 157 -16.87 -8.76 -36.52
C GLU A 157 -16.17 -8.30 -35.22
N THR A 158 -16.54 -7.14 -34.66
CA THR A 158 -15.97 -6.55 -33.45
C THR A 158 -16.64 -6.99 -32.14
N CYS A 159 -17.76 -7.74 -32.24
CA CYS A 159 -18.57 -8.21 -31.12
C CYS A 159 -18.53 -9.74 -31.04
N ILE A 160 -17.90 -10.30 -30.00
CA ILE A 160 -17.82 -11.75 -29.80
C ILE A 160 -18.95 -12.19 -28.86
N TYR A 161 -19.91 -12.97 -29.38
CA TYR A 161 -21.04 -13.51 -28.60
C TYR A 161 -20.82 -14.96 -28.16
N SER A 162 -21.62 -15.43 -27.21
CA SER A 162 -21.83 -16.85 -26.92
C SER A 162 -22.78 -17.50 -27.93
N ASN A 163 -22.86 -18.84 -27.92
CA ASN A 163 -23.92 -19.56 -28.61
C ASN A 163 -25.29 -19.11 -28.09
N TRP A 164 -26.31 -19.16 -28.96
CA TRP A 164 -27.70 -18.89 -28.59
C TRP A 164 -28.24 -19.94 -27.62
N SER A 165 -29.08 -19.51 -26.68
CA SER A 165 -29.87 -20.42 -25.86
C SER A 165 -30.92 -21.16 -26.71
N PRO A 166 -31.42 -22.33 -26.26
CA PRO A 166 -32.62 -22.93 -26.83
C PRO A 166 -33.80 -21.94 -26.83
N TRP A 167 -34.73 -22.10 -27.77
CA TRP A 167 -35.95 -21.31 -27.83
C TRP A 167 -36.85 -21.57 -26.62
N SER A 168 -37.47 -20.52 -26.08
CA SER A 168 -38.49 -20.62 -25.03
C SER A 168 -39.73 -21.36 -25.53
N ALA A 169 -40.55 -21.83 -24.59
CA ALA A 169 -41.92 -22.23 -24.90
C ALA A 169 -42.68 -21.08 -25.60
N CYS A 170 -43.63 -21.44 -26.46
CA CYS A 170 -44.44 -20.45 -27.15
C CYS A 170 -45.27 -19.67 -26.13
N SER A 171 -45.29 -18.33 -26.23
CA SER A 171 -46.03 -17.48 -25.29
C SER A 171 -47.56 -17.70 -25.32
N SER A 172 -48.07 -18.47 -26.28
CA SER A 172 -49.48 -18.85 -26.36
C SER A 172 -49.66 -20.33 -25.98
N ALA A 173 -50.53 -20.57 -25.01
CA ALA A 173 -50.93 -21.92 -24.57
C ALA A 173 -52.08 -22.52 -25.41
N THR A 174 -52.64 -21.75 -26.35
CA THR A 174 -53.74 -22.12 -27.25
C THR A 174 -53.34 -21.87 -28.71
N CYS A 175 -54.19 -22.22 -29.68
CA CYS A 175 -53.95 -22.06 -31.13
C CYS A 175 -54.06 -20.58 -31.58
N GLU A 176 -53.42 -19.69 -30.85
CA GLU A 176 -53.26 -18.27 -31.19
C GLU A 176 -51.79 -17.98 -31.50
N LYS A 177 -51.53 -16.90 -32.24
CA LYS A 177 -50.15 -16.49 -32.60
C LYS A 177 -49.40 -16.08 -31.33
N GLY A 178 -48.43 -16.89 -30.92
CA GLY A 178 -47.49 -16.59 -29.85
C GLY A 178 -46.12 -16.15 -30.37
N LYS A 179 -45.23 -15.77 -29.45
CA LYS A 179 -43.82 -15.53 -29.72
C LYS A 179 -42.98 -16.41 -28.81
N ARG A 180 -41.86 -16.91 -29.33
CA ARG A 180 -40.82 -17.58 -28.56
C ARG A 180 -39.55 -16.74 -28.58
N MET A 181 -38.77 -16.82 -27.52
CA MET A 181 -37.59 -15.99 -27.28
C MET A 181 -36.35 -16.86 -27.08
N ARG A 182 -35.20 -16.38 -27.55
CA ARG A 182 -33.88 -16.91 -27.20
C ARG A 182 -32.91 -15.77 -26.89
N GLN A 183 -31.83 -16.08 -26.18
CA GLN A 183 -30.83 -15.09 -25.77
C GLN A 183 -29.39 -15.58 -25.93
N ARG A 184 -28.44 -14.66 -26.15
CA ARG A 184 -26.99 -14.91 -26.18
C ARG A 184 -26.26 -13.79 -25.44
N MET A 185 -25.08 -14.09 -24.89
CA MET A 185 -24.29 -13.15 -24.09
C MET A 185 -23.13 -12.57 -24.91
N LEU A 186 -22.79 -11.30 -24.69
CA LEU A 186 -21.59 -10.67 -25.25
C LEU A 186 -20.38 -11.10 -24.41
N LYS A 187 -19.49 -11.91 -24.99
CA LYS A 187 -18.28 -12.42 -24.32
C LYS A 187 -17.16 -11.38 -24.34
N ALA A 188 -16.99 -10.66 -25.44
CA ALA A 188 -16.00 -9.61 -25.58
C ALA A 188 -16.41 -8.59 -26.64
N GLN A 189 -16.03 -7.33 -26.41
CA GLN A 189 -16.22 -6.22 -27.35
C GLN A 189 -14.86 -5.60 -27.62
N LEU A 190 -14.34 -5.77 -28.85
CA LEU A 190 -12.99 -5.32 -29.20
C LEU A 190 -12.91 -3.82 -29.44
N ASP A 191 -14.02 -3.18 -29.85
CA ASP A 191 -14.13 -1.73 -30.05
C ASP A 191 -15.31 -1.15 -29.26
N LEU A 192 -15.00 -0.26 -28.31
CA LEU A 192 -16.00 0.40 -27.44
C LEU A 192 -16.82 1.48 -28.17
N SER A 193 -16.41 1.90 -29.38
CA SER A 193 -17.13 2.91 -30.17
C SER A 193 -18.29 2.33 -30.97
N VAL A 194 -18.30 1.01 -31.19
CA VAL A 194 -19.35 0.30 -31.92
C VAL A 194 -20.27 -0.39 -30.92
N PRO A 195 -21.54 0.02 -30.78
CA PRO A 195 -22.47 -0.70 -29.91
C PRO A 195 -22.71 -2.10 -30.46
N CYS A 196 -22.77 -3.10 -29.57
CA CYS A 196 -23.02 -4.51 -29.88
C CYS A 196 -24.48 -4.89 -29.52
N PRO A 197 -25.49 -4.54 -30.33
CA PRO A 197 -26.88 -4.99 -30.15
C PRO A 197 -27.07 -6.45 -30.61
N HIS A 198 -28.25 -7.05 -30.36
CA HIS A 198 -28.63 -8.44 -30.69
C HIS A 198 -28.23 -9.52 -29.66
N THR A 199 -28.53 -9.27 -28.38
CA THR A 199 -28.46 -10.27 -27.30
C THR A 199 -29.76 -11.08 -27.13
N GLN A 200 -30.84 -10.68 -27.79
CA GLN A 200 -32.16 -11.30 -27.71
C GLN A 200 -32.81 -11.38 -29.08
N ASP A 201 -33.55 -12.46 -29.32
CA ASP A 201 -34.24 -12.73 -30.57
C ASP A 201 -35.64 -13.31 -30.32
N PHE A 202 -36.59 -12.95 -31.18
CA PHE A 202 -38.02 -13.27 -31.05
C PHE A 202 -38.58 -13.80 -32.35
N GLU A 203 -39.18 -14.99 -32.30
CA GLU A 203 -39.77 -15.64 -33.46
C GLU A 203 -41.27 -15.93 -33.23
N PRO A 204 -42.14 -15.74 -34.24
CA PRO A 204 -43.53 -16.15 -34.14
C PRO A 204 -43.67 -17.67 -34.06
N CYS A 205 -44.54 -18.14 -33.18
CA CYS A 205 -44.85 -19.56 -32.99
C CYS A 205 -46.37 -19.76 -32.84
N MET A 206 -46.86 -20.99 -33.05
CA MET A 206 -48.24 -21.38 -32.77
C MET A 206 -48.27 -22.46 -31.70
N GLY A 207 -49.22 -22.37 -30.76
CA GLY A 207 -49.48 -23.41 -29.76
C GLY A 207 -50.00 -24.71 -30.39
N PRO A 208 -49.89 -25.85 -29.71
CA PRO A 208 -50.21 -27.16 -30.29
C PRO A 208 -51.73 -27.34 -30.54
N GLY A 209 -52.10 -27.65 -31.78
CA GLY A 209 -53.46 -28.09 -32.18
C GLY A 209 -53.84 -27.78 -33.64
N CYS A 210 -53.65 -28.75 -34.55
CA CYS A 210 -54.32 -28.84 -35.87
C CYS A 210 -54.14 -30.25 -36.52
N ASN A 211 -55.28 -30.92 -36.78
CA ASN A 211 -55.57 -32.07 -37.66
C ASN A 211 -54.64 -33.31 -37.74
N ALA A 212 -55.01 -34.37 -37.02
CA ALA A 212 -54.77 -35.77 -37.33
C ALA A 212 -55.79 -36.63 -36.58
N SER A 213 -56.53 -37.45 -37.31
CA SER A 213 -57.60 -38.34 -36.83
C SER A 213 -57.09 -39.61 -36.13
N THR A 214 -55.84 -39.60 -35.66
CA THR A 214 -55.21 -40.75 -35.01
C THR A 214 -54.29 -40.22 -33.91
N CYS A 215 -54.15 -40.98 -32.81
CA CYS A 215 -53.21 -40.62 -31.74
C CYS A 215 -51.79 -40.51 -32.31
N MET A 216 -51.34 -39.27 -32.55
CA MET A 216 -50.01 -39.00 -33.09
C MET A 216 -49.07 -38.81 -31.90
N MET A 217 -48.11 -39.72 -31.74
CA MET A 217 -47.07 -39.58 -30.72
C MET A 217 -45.94 -38.69 -31.24
N SER A 218 -45.22 -38.02 -30.34
CA SER A 218 -43.94 -37.42 -30.68
C SER A 218 -42.93 -38.50 -31.05
N GLU A 219 -41.88 -38.09 -31.76
CA GLU A 219 -40.64 -38.88 -31.76
C GLU A 219 -40.20 -39.07 -30.30
N TRP A 220 -39.57 -40.21 -30.03
CA TRP A 220 -38.97 -40.42 -28.71
C TRP A 220 -37.93 -39.35 -28.45
N ILE A 221 -37.98 -38.75 -27.26
CA ILE A 221 -36.89 -37.92 -26.77
C ILE A 221 -35.63 -38.81 -26.71
N THR A 222 -34.47 -38.19 -26.89
CA THR A 222 -33.20 -38.90 -26.73
C THR A 222 -33.15 -39.56 -25.35
N TRP A 223 -32.54 -40.74 -25.28
CA TRP A 223 -32.38 -41.46 -24.02
C TRP A 223 -31.78 -40.55 -22.96
N SER A 224 -32.33 -40.61 -21.75
CA SER A 224 -31.70 -39.99 -20.60
C SER A 224 -30.27 -40.54 -20.43
N PRO A 225 -29.36 -39.78 -19.79
CA PRO A 225 -28.16 -40.39 -19.24
C PRO A 225 -28.54 -41.58 -18.34
N CYS A 226 -27.64 -42.56 -18.27
CA CYS A 226 -27.86 -43.75 -17.45
C CYS A 226 -28.08 -43.34 -15.99
N SER A 227 -29.01 -43.99 -15.29
CA SER A 227 -29.30 -43.68 -13.87
C SER A 227 -28.10 -43.84 -12.95
N VAL A 228 -27.08 -44.57 -13.41
CA VAL A 228 -25.80 -44.77 -12.73
C VAL A 228 -24.67 -44.37 -13.67
N SER A 229 -23.59 -43.82 -13.10
CA SER A 229 -22.37 -43.46 -13.83
C SER A 229 -21.40 -44.63 -14.04
N CYS A 230 -21.84 -45.85 -13.72
CA CYS A 230 -20.98 -46.92 -13.21
C CYS A 230 -21.77 -48.22 -13.02
N GLY A 231 -21.45 -49.30 -13.74
CA GLY A 231 -22.18 -50.58 -13.69
C GLY A 231 -23.50 -50.57 -14.47
N THR A 232 -24.42 -51.46 -14.10
CA THR A 232 -25.73 -51.61 -14.76
C THR A 232 -26.75 -50.67 -14.13
N GLY A 233 -27.20 -49.67 -14.89
CA GLY A 233 -28.32 -48.81 -14.55
C GLY A 233 -29.45 -48.91 -15.56
N THR A 234 -30.38 -47.98 -15.46
CA THR A 234 -31.53 -47.84 -16.35
C THR A 234 -31.55 -46.45 -16.93
N ARG A 235 -31.73 -46.33 -18.24
CA ARG A 235 -32.00 -45.08 -18.93
C ARG A 235 -33.46 -45.06 -19.36
N SER A 236 -34.08 -43.92 -19.27
CA SER A 236 -35.48 -43.72 -19.64
C SER A 236 -35.57 -42.74 -20.79
N ARG A 237 -36.49 -42.97 -21.71
CA ARG A 237 -36.89 -41.97 -22.70
C ARG A 237 -38.39 -41.81 -22.69
N GLU A 238 -38.81 -40.59 -23.00
CA GLU A 238 -40.21 -40.22 -22.96
C GLU A 238 -40.66 -39.74 -24.33
N ARG A 239 -41.93 -39.98 -24.64
CA ARG A 239 -42.60 -39.39 -25.80
C ARG A 239 -43.97 -38.92 -25.32
N TYR A 240 -44.40 -37.81 -25.87
CA TYR A 240 -45.67 -37.22 -25.51
C TYR A 240 -46.67 -37.35 -26.66
N VAL A 241 -47.95 -37.31 -26.31
CA VAL A 241 -49.02 -37.31 -27.29
C VAL A 241 -49.01 -35.95 -27.98
N LYS A 242 -48.65 -35.89 -29.27
CA LYS A 242 -48.74 -34.67 -30.08
C LYS A 242 -50.20 -34.33 -30.40
N GLN A 243 -51.06 -35.34 -30.47
CA GLN A 243 -52.47 -35.16 -30.77
C GLN A 243 -53.33 -36.26 -30.14
N PHE A 244 -54.37 -35.85 -29.41
CA PHE A 244 -55.39 -36.74 -28.86
C PHE A 244 -56.51 -36.98 -29.89
N PRO A 245 -57.17 -38.17 -29.89
CA PRO A 245 -58.35 -38.41 -30.71
C PRO A 245 -59.52 -37.51 -30.30
N ASP A 246 -60.28 -37.00 -31.27
CA ASP A 246 -61.44 -36.12 -31.04
C ASP A 246 -62.58 -36.79 -30.24
N ASP A 247 -62.60 -38.12 -30.16
CA ASP A 247 -63.63 -38.92 -29.49
C ASP A 247 -63.47 -38.98 -27.95
N GLY A 248 -62.52 -38.22 -27.39
CA GLY A 248 -62.26 -38.18 -25.94
C GLY A 248 -61.62 -39.44 -25.36
N SER A 249 -61.25 -40.41 -26.21
CA SER A 249 -60.56 -41.63 -25.80
C SER A 249 -59.10 -41.36 -25.45
N VAL A 250 -58.67 -41.82 -24.28
CA VAL A 250 -57.27 -41.69 -23.83
C VAL A 250 -56.37 -42.60 -24.67
N CYS A 251 -55.25 -42.07 -25.17
CA CYS A 251 -54.26 -42.86 -25.88
C CYS A 251 -53.63 -43.92 -24.95
N THR A 252 -53.73 -45.21 -25.31
CA THR A 252 -53.22 -46.33 -24.51
C THR A 252 -51.76 -46.70 -24.81
N LEU A 253 -51.06 -45.92 -25.64
CA LEU A 253 -49.67 -46.17 -26.02
C LEU A 253 -48.71 -45.72 -24.90
N PRO A 254 -47.61 -46.46 -24.65
CA PRO A 254 -46.66 -46.10 -23.60
C PRO A 254 -45.98 -44.77 -23.91
N THR A 255 -46.00 -43.86 -22.92
CA THR A 255 -45.38 -42.53 -22.95
C THR A 255 -43.96 -42.53 -22.39
N GLN A 256 -43.56 -43.62 -21.72
CA GLN A 256 -42.24 -43.80 -21.15
C GLN A 256 -41.72 -45.20 -21.47
N GLU A 257 -40.44 -45.29 -21.82
CA GLU A 257 -39.73 -46.54 -22.08
C GLU A 257 -38.43 -46.53 -21.29
N ASN A 258 -38.15 -47.64 -20.59
CA ASN A 258 -36.94 -47.81 -19.79
C ASN A 258 -36.13 -48.97 -20.37
N GLU A 259 -34.82 -48.75 -20.50
CA GLU A 259 -33.87 -49.75 -20.97
C GLU A 259 -32.68 -49.84 -20.01
N ASN A 260 -32.14 -51.04 -19.84
CA ASN A 260 -30.93 -51.24 -19.05
C ASN A 260 -29.72 -50.71 -19.83
N CYS A 261 -28.92 -49.87 -19.18
CA CYS A 261 -27.67 -49.35 -19.69
C CYS A 261 -26.51 -49.85 -18.83
N VAL A 262 -25.43 -50.29 -19.45
CA VAL A 262 -24.19 -50.66 -18.74
C VAL A 262 -23.16 -49.58 -19.04
N VAL A 263 -22.66 -48.92 -17.98
CA VAL A 263 -21.64 -47.87 -18.09
C VAL A 263 -20.38 -48.34 -17.37
N ASN A 264 -19.34 -48.64 -18.14
CA ASN A 264 -18.02 -49.13 -17.70
C ASN A 264 -18.04 -50.39 -16.81
N GLU A 265 -17.57 -51.53 -17.35
CA GLU A 265 -17.38 -52.78 -16.59
C GLU A 265 -16.41 -52.65 -15.41
N ASP A 266 -15.49 -51.68 -15.46
CA ASP A 266 -14.48 -51.45 -14.40
C ASP A 266 -14.85 -50.27 -13.48
N CYS A 267 -15.94 -50.42 -12.73
CA CYS A 267 -16.32 -49.41 -11.74
C CYS A 267 -15.62 -49.58 -10.37
N CYS A 268 -14.30 -49.79 -10.40
CA CYS A 268 -13.47 -49.95 -9.20
C CYS A 268 -12.42 -48.86 -9.00
N ASN A 269 -12.44 -47.77 -9.77
CA ASN A 269 -11.51 -46.66 -9.57
C ASN A 269 -12.26 -45.44 -9.06
N CYS A 270 -12.03 -45.12 -7.78
CA CYS A 270 -12.44 -43.86 -7.20
C CYS A 270 -11.86 -42.69 -8.00
N LEU A 271 -12.73 -41.73 -8.34
CA LEU A 271 -12.32 -40.53 -9.04
C LEU A 271 -11.65 -39.61 -8.04
N VAL A 272 -10.33 -39.46 -8.17
CA VAL A 272 -9.51 -38.50 -7.41
C VAL A 272 -9.34 -37.22 -8.22
N THR A 273 -9.07 -36.10 -7.54
CA THR A 273 -8.65 -34.86 -8.19
C THR A 273 -7.24 -35.01 -8.77
N GLU A 274 -6.83 -34.05 -9.59
CA GLU A 274 -5.41 -33.88 -9.90
C GLU A 274 -4.63 -33.65 -8.59
N TRP A 275 -3.33 -34.00 -8.63
CA TRP A 275 -2.43 -33.76 -7.52
C TRP A 275 -2.29 -32.25 -7.26
N GLY A 276 -2.37 -31.86 -5.99
CA GLY A 276 -1.93 -30.54 -5.58
C GLY A 276 -0.45 -30.31 -5.88
N GLU A 277 -0.03 -29.05 -5.85
CA GLU A 277 1.39 -28.71 -5.94
C GLU A 277 2.18 -29.38 -4.80
N TRP A 278 3.46 -29.68 -5.06
CA TRP A 278 4.34 -30.22 -4.03
C TRP A 278 4.56 -29.18 -2.93
N ASP A 279 4.40 -29.60 -1.68
CA ASP A 279 4.87 -28.84 -0.53
C ASP A 279 6.37 -28.55 -0.66
N VAL A 280 6.81 -27.47 -0.01
CA VAL A 280 8.23 -27.18 0.17
C VAL A 280 8.94 -28.38 0.79
N CYS A 281 10.19 -28.61 0.38
CA CYS A 281 11.00 -29.68 0.94
C CYS A 281 11.09 -29.54 2.47
N SER A 282 10.87 -30.64 3.19
CA SER A 282 10.88 -30.65 4.66
C SER A 282 12.24 -30.24 5.26
N ALA A 283 13.30 -30.32 4.46
CA ALA A 283 14.63 -29.87 4.81
C ALA A 283 15.03 -28.67 3.95
N THR A 284 15.80 -27.74 4.50
CA THR A 284 16.35 -26.59 3.76
C THR A 284 17.71 -26.89 3.12
N CYS A 285 18.36 -27.98 3.54
CA CYS A 285 19.63 -28.45 2.99
C CYS A 285 19.69 -29.99 3.09
N GLY A 286 20.49 -30.64 2.25
CA GLY A 286 20.65 -32.09 2.24
C GLY A 286 19.40 -32.86 1.78
N LEU A 287 19.21 -34.07 2.31
CA LEU A 287 18.06 -34.93 1.96
C LEU A 287 16.84 -34.55 2.78
N GLY A 288 15.77 -34.12 2.10
CA GLY A 288 14.46 -33.89 2.70
C GLY A 288 13.35 -34.69 2.02
N MET A 289 12.12 -34.47 2.44
CA MET A 289 10.92 -35.04 1.83
C MET A 289 9.96 -33.92 1.45
N LYS A 290 9.41 -33.98 0.24
CA LYS A 290 8.26 -33.15 -0.17
C LYS A 290 7.04 -34.04 -0.23
N ARG A 291 5.88 -33.48 0.08
CA ARG A 291 4.60 -34.18 0.05
C ARG A 291 3.61 -33.43 -0.83
N ARG A 292 2.73 -34.14 -1.50
CA ARG A 292 1.57 -33.55 -2.18
C ARG A 292 0.33 -34.36 -1.88
N GLU A 293 -0.80 -33.69 -1.84
CA GLU A 293 -2.08 -34.30 -1.54
C GLU A 293 -3.06 -34.13 -2.70
N ARG A 294 -3.96 -35.10 -2.84
CA ARG A 294 -5.11 -35.03 -3.76
C ARG A 294 -6.34 -35.54 -3.05
N MET A 295 -7.50 -35.04 -3.45
CA MET A 295 -8.77 -35.35 -2.80
C MET A 295 -9.56 -36.38 -3.59
N VAL A 296 -10.40 -37.14 -2.90
CA VAL A 296 -11.36 -38.04 -3.55
C VAL A 296 -12.54 -37.18 -4.00
N LYS A 297 -12.71 -37.02 -5.32
CA LYS A 297 -13.80 -36.24 -5.93
C LYS A 297 -15.15 -36.96 -5.79
N MET A 298 -15.15 -38.28 -5.86
CA MET A 298 -16.32 -39.11 -5.57
C MET A 298 -15.93 -40.42 -4.87
N PRO A 299 -16.50 -40.72 -3.68
CA PRO A 299 -16.27 -41.99 -3.01
C PRO A 299 -16.97 -43.15 -3.75
N PRO A 300 -16.52 -44.40 -3.57
CA PRO A 300 -17.16 -45.58 -4.16
C PRO A 300 -18.62 -45.70 -3.71
N ALA A 301 -19.50 -46.15 -4.60
CA ALA A 301 -20.93 -46.32 -4.33
C ALA A 301 -21.24 -47.31 -3.19
N ASP A 302 -20.30 -48.21 -2.88
CA ASP A 302 -20.42 -49.25 -1.84
C ASP A 302 -19.96 -48.76 -0.45
N GLY A 303 -19.60 -47.48 -0.30
CA GLY A 303 -19.13 -46.91 0.97
C GLY A 303 -17.75 -47.42 1.42
N SER A 304 -17.07 -48.19 0.57
CA SER A 304 -15.70 -48.69 0.80
C SER A 304 -14.67 -47.56 0.68
N ILE A 305 -13.55 -47.72 1.40
CA ILE A 305 -12.44 -46.75 1.38
C ILE A 305 -11.76 -46.81 0.01
N CYS A 306 -11.67 -45.66 -0.66
CA CYS A 306 -10.97 -45.51 -1.94
C CYS A 306 -9.50 -45.94 -1.79
N GLY A 307 -9.08 -46.92 -2.58
CA GLY A 307 -7.69 -47.43 -2.60
C GLY A 307 -6.69 -46.55 -3.35
N ALA A 308 -7.12 -45.41 -3.89
CA ALA A 308 -6.20 -44.47 -4.53
C ALA A 308 -5.37 -43.72 -3.49
N GLU A 309 -4.07 -43.61 -3.76
CA GLU A 309 -3.14 -42.89 -2.90
C GLU A 309 -3.52 -41.41 -2.85
N VAL A 310 -3.92 -40.90 -1.68
CA VAL A 310 -4.29 -39.49 -1.47
C VAL A 310 -3.10 -38.62 -1.03
N LEU A 311 -2.01 -39.28 -0.63
CA LEU A 311 -0.78 -38.64 -0.16
C LEU A 311 0.41 -39.29 -0.85
N GLU A 312 1.20 -38.48 -1.53
CA GLU A 312 2.46 -38.92 -2.14
C GLU A 312 3.63 -38.19 -1.47
N VAL A 313 4.68 -38.95 -1.15
CA VAL A 313 5.89 -38.43 -0.51
C VAL A 313 7.09 -38.80 -1.36
N GLU A 314 7.85 -37.79 -1.77
CA GLU A 314 9.04 -37.96 -2.60
C GLU A 314 10.27 -37.35 -1.90
N LYS A 315 11.43 -37.99 -2.08
CA LYS A 315 12.69 -37.44 -1.59
C LYS A 315 13.08 -36.22 -2.41
N CYS A 316 13.35 -35.11 -1.75
CA CYS A 316 13.93 -33.92 -2.36
C CYS A 316 15.39 -33.79 -1.94
N MET A 317 16.25 -33.48 -2.90
CA MET A 317 17.66 -33.19 -2.66
C MET A 317 17.85 -31.67 -2.67
N MET A 318 18.05 -31.11 -1.50
CA MET A 318 18.36 -29.69 -1.30
C MET A 318 19.88 -29.50 -1.31
N PRO A 319 20.37 -28.25 -1.46
CA PRO A 319 21.80 -27.97 -1.47
C PRO A 319 22.52 -28.61 -0.28
N GLU A 320 23.74 -29.10 -0.48
CA GLU A 320 24.53 -29.73 0.58
C GLU A 320 24.60 -28.83 1.83
N CYS A 321 24.38 -29.40 3.01
CA CYS A 321 24.37 -28.68 4.30
C CYS A 321 25.74 -28.12 4.73
N HIS A 322 26.72 -28.06 3.82
CA HIS A 322 28.04 -27.49 4.05
C HIS A 322 28.23 -26.28 3.17
N THR A 323 27.54 -25.20 3.54
CA THR A 323 27.79 -23.78 3.25
C THR A 323 26.45 -23.05 3.28
N ILE A 324 25.72 -23.15 4.38
CA ILE A 324 24.71 -22.11 4.64
C ILE A 324 25.54 -20.90 5.10
N PRO A 325 25.68 -19.85 4.28
CA PRO A 325 26.41 -18.66 4.71
C PRO A 325 25.75 -18.15 5.98
N CYS A 326 26.53 -17.89 7.02
CA CYS A 326 26.04 -17.32 8.26
C CYS A 326 25.21 -16.08 7.91
N LEU A 327 23.90 -16.13 8.17
CA LEU A 327 22.98 -15.04 7.88
C LEU A 327 23.28 -13.91 8.86
N LEU A 328 24.16 -12.99 8.45
CA LEU A 328 24.57 -11.83 9.23
C LEU A 328 23.60 -10.68 8.96
N THR A 329 23.34 -9.86 9.98
CA THR A 329 22.67 -8.58 9.79
C THR A 329 23.53 -7.65 8.95
N PRO A 330 22.95 -6.62 8.31
CA PRO A 330 23.73 -5.48 7.84
C PRO A 330 24.61 -4.93 8.97
N TRP A 331 25.76 -4.35 8.60
CA TRP A 331 26.59 -3.62 9.54
C TRP A 331 25.82 -2.46 10.16
N SER A 332 26.06 -2.19 11.44
CA SER A 332 25.65 -0.93 12.05
C SER A 332 26.29 0.26 11.34
N GLU A 333 25.73 1.45 11.58
CA GLU A 333 26.45 2.69 11.32
C GLU A 333 27.78 2.69 12.08
N TRP A 334 28.77 3.39 11.52
CA TRP A 334 30.06 3.58 12.17
C TRP A 334 29.89 4.41 13.44
N SER A 335 30.60 4.02 14.50
CA SER A 335 30.75 4.85 15.70
C SER A 335 31.43 6.19 15.36
N ASP A 336 31.29 7.15 16.27
CA ASP A 336 32.14 8.32 16.28
C ASP A 336 33.63 7.90 16.34
N CYS A 337 34.49 8.77 15.81
CA CYS A 337 35.93 8.56 15.86
C CYS A 337 36.39 8.58 17.33
N SER A 338 37.30 7.68 17.70
CA SER A 338 37.81 7.54 19.08
C SER A 338 38.52 8.79 19.61
N VAL A 339 38.88 9.72 18.72
CA VAL A 339 39.54 10.99 19.02
C VAL A 339 38.71 12.12 18.45
N THR A 340 38.86 13.32 19.02
CA THR A 340 38.22 14.54 18.52
C THR A 340 39.06 15.27 17.47
N CYS A 341 40.35 14.92 17.34
CA CYS A 341 41.29 15.48 16.38
C CYS A 341 42.39 14.46 16.04
N GLY A 342 42.97 14.58 14.85
CA GLY A 342 44.05 13.71 14.38
C GLY A 342 43.58 12.32 13.96
N LYS A 343 44.45 11.32 14.16
CA LYS A 343 44.22 9.93 13.74
C LYS A 343 43.56 9.15 14.86
N GLY A 344 42.40 8.57 14.58
CA GLY A 344 41.69 7.69 15.51
C GLY A 344 41.18 6.43 14.84
N LEU A 345 40.33 5.71 15.57
CA LEU A 345 39.65 4.51 15.10
C LEU A 345 38.15 4.69 15.25
N ARG A 346 37.38 4.15 14.31
CA ARG A 346 35.93 4.00 14.42
C ARG A 346 35.58 2.52 14.30
N THR A 347 34.52 2.11 14.98
CA THR A 347 34.09 0.71 15.06
C THR A 347 32.66 0.57 14.58
N ARG A 348 32.34 -0.58 13.98
CA ARG A 348 30.95 -0.95 13.68
C ARG A 348 30.76 -2.43 13.92
N GLN A 349 29.53 -2.84 14.20
CA GLN A 349 29.21 -4.20 14.60
C GLN A 349 28.06 -4.76 13.76
N ARG A 350 28.03 -6.07 13.60
CA ARG A 350 26.90 -6.81 13.00
C ARG A 350 26.62 -8.05 13.85
N MET A 351 25.41 -8.58 13.76
CA MET A 351 24.96 -9.72 14.54
C MET A 351 24.57 -10.89 13.65
N LEU A 352 24.53 -12.09 14.22
CA LEU A 352 23.93 -13.26 13.59
C LEU A 352 22.40 -13.15 13.68
N LYS A 353 21.72 -13.31 12.54
CA LYS A 353 20.25 -13.21 12.45
C LYS A 353 19.53 -14.44 13.01
N SER A 354 20.21 -15.58 13.14
CA SER A 354 19.64 -16.83 13.65
C SER A 354 20.41 -17.32 14.88
N PRO A 355 19.73 -17.58 16.02
CA PRO A 355 20.30 -18.30 17.13
C PRO A 355 19.98 -19.79 16.97
N VAL A 356 20.73 -20.52 16.14
CA VAL A 356 20.62 -21.97 16.10
C VAL A 356 22.00 -22.59 16.02
N GLU A 357 22.25 -23.48 16.97
CA GLU A 357 23.43 -24.29 17.15
C GLU A 357 23.86 -24.99 15.85
N LEU A 358 25.18 -25.19 15.70
CA LEU A 358 25.92 -25.91 14.66
C LEU A 358 26.49 -25.05 13.52
N GLY A 359 27.68 -24.50 13.80
CA GLY A 359 28.64 -24.02 12.81
C GLY A 359 29.57 -22.97 13.41
N GLU A 360 30.89 -23.22 13.41
CA GLU A 360 31.88 -22.18 13.65
C GLU A 360 31.74 -21.11 12.56
N CYS A 361 30.95 -20.07 12.82
CA CYS A 361 30.95 -18.88 11.97
C CYS A 361 32.29 -18.16 12.18
N THR A 362 33.24 -18.35 11.26
CA THR A 362 34.54 -17.66 11.26
C THR A 362 34.47 -16.22 10.75
N GLU A 363 33.26 -15.68 10.62
CA GLU A 363 33.00 -14.35 10.06
C GLU A 363 33.18 -13.25 11.12
N GLU A 364 33.82 -12.15 10.73
CA GLU A 364 34.14 -11.04 11.63
C GLU A 364 32.86 -10.25 12.01
N LEU A 365 32.57 -10.15 13.31
CA LEU A 365 31.38 -9.47 13.85
C LEU A 365 31.63 -7.99 14.21
N GLU A 366 32.89 -7.60 14.31
CA GLU A 366 33.33 -6.25 14.66
C GLU A 366 34.37 -5.78 13.64
N GLN A 367 34.15 -4.61 13.05
CA GLN A 367 35.11 -4.04 12.11
C GLN A 367 35.66 -2.73 12.67
N VAL A 368 36.98 -2.56 12.55
CA VAL A 368 37.71 -1.35 12.96
C VAL A 368 38.30 -0.66 11.74
N GLU A 369 38.05 0.64 11.59
CA GLU A 369 38.60 1.46 10.51
C GLU A 369 39.31 2.70 11.05
N LYS A 370 40.37 3.14 10.36
CA LYS A 370 41.10 4.37 10.69
C LYS A 370 40.28 5.60 10.26
N CYS A 371 39.98 6.49 11.20
CA CYS A 371 39.41 7.80 10.91
C CYS A 371 40.49 8.88 10.97
N MET A 372 40.41 9.84 10.05
CA MET A 372 41.30 11.01 9.98
C MET A 372 40.48 12.28 10.18
N LEU A 373 40.63 12.87 11.36
CA LEU A 373 40.07 14.17 11.71
C LEU A 373 41.12 15.27 11.52
N PRO A 374 40.72 16.56 11.53
CA PRO A 374 41.67 17.67 11.49
C PRO A 374 42.76 17.53 12.56
N GLU A 375 43.98 17.96 12.24
CA GLU A 375 45.11 17.85 13.17
C GLU A 375 44.81 18.50 14.53
N CYS A 376 45.34 17.90 15.59
CA CYS A 376 45.11 18.39 16.94
C CYS A 376 45.76 19.76 17.14
N PRO A 377 45.14 20.64 17.94
CA PRO A 377 45.72 21.93 18.30
C PRO A 377 47.06 21.68 19.00
N ILE A 378 48.10 22.36 18.50
CA ILE A 378 49.44 22.35 19.10
C ILE A 378 49.64 23.70 19.75
N ASP A 379 49.73 23.70 21.08
CA ASP A 379 49.96 24.92 21.86
C ASP A 379 51.39 25.42 21.70
N CYS A 380 51.58 26.72 21.91
CA CYS A 380 52.91 27.31 21.91
C CYS A 380 53.77 26.77 23.06
N ILE A 381 54.94 26.22 22.71
CA ILE A 381 55.96 25.80 23.68
C ILE A 381 57.05 26.87 23.72
N MET A 382 57.40 27.31 24.93
CA MET A 382 58.47 28.27 25.17
C MET A 382 59.56 27.63 26.03
N SER A 383 60.80 28.11 25.88
CA SER A 383 61.91 27.72 26.75
C SER A 383 61.67 28.15 28.19
N ASP A 384 62.47 27.58 29.09
CA ASP A 384 62.64 28.14 30.42
C ASP A 384 63.13 29.59 30.34
N TRP A 385 62.81 30.34 31.38
CA TRP A 385 63.26 31.72 31.52
C TRP A 385 64.77 31.77 31.74
N THR A 386 65.44 32.73 31.11
CA THR A 386 66.81 33.09 31.46
C THR A 386 66.88 33.61 32.91
N GLU A 387 68.08 33.58 33.47
CA GLU A 387 68.34 34.26 34.73
C GLU A 387 68.02 35.75 34.63
N TRP A 388 67.66 36.35 35.78
CA TRP A 388 67.37 37.78 35.84
C TRP A 388 68.63 38.58 35.52
N SER A 389 68.51 39.54 34.62
CA SER A 389 69.56 40.52 34.37
C SER A 389 69.88 41.29 35.64
N GLU A 390 71.07 41.89 35.66
CA GLU A 390 71.36 42.95 36.61
C GLU A 390 70.35 44.10 36.50
N CYS A 391 70.20 44.85 37.59
CA CYS A 391 69.28 45.98 37.63
C CYS A 391 69.81 47.09 36.73
N ASN A 392 68.98 47.61 35.82
CA ASN A 392 69.37 48.63 34.84
C ASN A 392 69.74 50.01 35.44
N LYS A 393 69.87 50.13 36.76
CA LYS A 393 70.34 51.36 37.41
C LYS A 393 71.29 51.02 38.53
N SER A 394 72.42 51.73 38.59
CA SER A 394 73.40 51.60 39.66
C SER A 394 72.93 52.13 41.03
N CYS A 395 71.81 52.87 41.08
CA CYS A 395 71.22 53.35 42.33
C CYS A 395 69.71 53.66 42.21
N GLY A 396 68.97 53.59 43.31
CA GLY A 396 67.54 53.91 43.37
C GLY A 396 66.59 52.83 42.83
N LYS A 397 65.46 53.23 42.23
CA LYS A 397 64.44 52.33 41.67
C LYS A 397 64.74 52.00 40.21
N GLY A 398 65.00 50.74 39.91
CA GLY A 398 65.27 50.21 38.57
C GLY A 398 64.39 49.02 38.21
N HIS A 399 64.74 48.35 37.11
CA HIS A 399 64.10 47.11 36.67
C HIS A 399 65.14 46.07 36.29
N THR A 400 64.86 44.80 36.59
CA THR A 400 65.54 43.63 36.03
C THR A 400 64.66 43.00 34.97
N ILE A 401 65.28 42.36 33.98
CA ILE A 401 64.60 41.74 32.85
C ILE A 401 65.05 40.29 32.77
N ARG A 402 64.13 39.40 32.44
CA ARG A 402 64.45 38.05 31.96
C ARG A 402 63.68 37.76 30.68
N THR A 403 64.22 36.89 29.86
CA THR A 403 63.69 36.57 28.53
C THR A 403 63.53 35.06 28.39
N ARG A 404 62.63 34.63 27.53
CA ARG A 404 62.53 33.25 27.06
C ARG A 404 62.22 33.26 25.57
N ILE A 405 62.54 32.18 24.87
CA ILE A 405 62.30 32.07 23.43
C ILE A 405 61.12 31.14 23.17
N VAL A 406 60.40 31.38 22.08
CA VAL A 406 59.40 30.45 21.56
C VAL A 406 60.16 29.33 20.87
N THR A 407 60.01 28.11 21.36
CA THR A 407 60.62 26.92 20.76
C THR A 407 59.71 26.29 19.72
N MET A 408 58.39 26.38 19.91
CA MET A 408 57.37 25.95 18.94
C MET A 408 56.25 26.97 18.88
N GLU A 409 55.94 27.44 17.68
CA GLU A 409 54.80 28.31 17.39
C GLU A 409 53.47 27.51 17.45
N PRO A 410 52.35 28.15 17.83
CA PRO A 410 51.06 27.48 17.90
C PRO A 410 50.56 27.09 16.51
N GLN A 411 50.03 25.87 16.38
CA GLN A 411 49.49 25.35 15.12
C GLN A 411 48.09 24.76 15.32
N PHE A 412 47.32 24.64 14.24
CA PHE A 412 46.00 24.01 14.21
C PHE A 412 45.01 24.53 15.27
N GLY A 413 45.10 25.81 15.61
CA GLY A 413 44.20 26.46 16.58
C GLY A 413 44.63 26.32 18.06
N GLY A 414 45.87 25.92 18.33
CA GLY A 414 46.45 25.92 19.68
C GLY A 414 46.65 27.31 20.28
N ASP A 415 46.89 27.34 21.59
CA ASP A 415 46.96 28.57 22.37
C ASP A 415 48.20 29.42 22.02
N SER A 416 47.99 30.73 21.87
CA SER A 416 49.05 31.69 21.54
C SER A 416 50.10 31.79 22.66
N CYS A 417 51.36 31.98 22.28
CA CYS A 417 52.45 32.17 23.24
C CYS A 417 52.18 33.33 24.21
N THR A 418 52.49 33.12 25.49
CA THR A 418 52.49 34.20 26.48
C THR A 418 53.76 35.05 26.35
N GLU A 419 53.83 36.20 27.04
CA GLU A 419 54.92 37.18 26.88
C GLU A 419 56.33 36.54 26.98
N THR A 420 57.23 36.92 26.07
CA THR A 420 58.62 36.44 26.01
C THR A 420 59.60 37.26 26.85
N ILE A 421 59.15 38.41 27.38
CA ILE A 421 59.95 39.34 28.16
C ILE A 421 59.21 39.68 29.45
N GLN A 422 59.84 39.42 30.59
CA GLN A 422 59.27 39.78 31.89
C GLN A 422 60.10 40.84 32.60
N ARG A 423 59.42 41.82 33.21
CA ARG A 423 60.04 42.94 33.93
C ARG A 423 59.70 42.90 35.40
N LYS A 424 60.71 42.90 36.27
CA LYS A 424 60.55 42.98 37.74
C LYS A 424 61.19 44.25 38.28
N LYS A 425 60.56 44.89 39.25
CA LYS A 425 61.09 46.08 39.92
C LYS A 425 62.24 45.69 40.85
N CYS A 426 63.39 46.35 40.74
CA CYS A 426 64.52 46.21 41.66
C CYS A 426 64.75 47.54 42.41
N LYS A 427 65.27 47.43 43.64
CA LYS A 427 65.71 48.55 44.45
C LYS A 427 67.18 48.35 44.77
N ILE A 428 68.03 49.24 44.26
CA ILE A 428 69.44 49.32 44.61
C ILE A 428 69.64 50.47 45.58
N ARG A 429 70.78 50.49 46.28
CA ARG A 429 71.21 51.51 47.24
C ARG A 429 70.75 52.92 46.83
N LYS A 430 70.36 53.73 47.82
CA LYS A 430 69.88 55.11 47.57
C LYS A 430 70.96 55.89 46.82
N CYS A 431 70.61 56.50 45.69
CA CYS A 431 71.52 57.38 44.97
C CYS A 431 72.00 58.50 45.90
N SER A 432 73.32 58.62 46.07
CA SER A 432 73.92 59.78 46.73
C SER A 432 73.65 61.01 45.84
N ARG A 433 72.64 61.80 46.21
CA ARG A 433 72.52 63.14 45.68
C ARG A 433 73.70 63.94 46.20
N GLY A 434 74.65 64.26 45.32
CA GLY A 434 75.50 65.42 45.53
C GLY A 434 74.62 66.61 45.88
N GLN A 435 74.95 67.28 46.97
CA GLN A 435 74.30 68.52 47.42
C GLN A 435 74.53 69.58 46.33
N ALA A 436 73.56 69.76 45.45
CA ALA A 436 73.49 70.92 44.58
C ALA A 436 72.02 71.20 44.21
N ASN A 437 71.52 72.28 44.79
CA ASN A 437 70.35 73.06 44.37
C ASN A 437 68.98 72.39 44.47
N SER A 438 68.50 72.40 45.71
CA SER A 438 67.09 72.53 46.12
C SER A 438 66.36 73.75 45.54
N ASP A 439 66.99 74.61 44.74
CA ASP A 439 66.41 75.88 44.27
C ASP A 439 65.71 75.81 42.90
N GLU A 440 65.97 74.77 42.08
CA GLU A 440 65.31 74.59 40.78
C GLU A 440 63.84 74.10 40.92
N LYS A 441 63.56 73.39 42.03
CA LYS A 441 62.25 72.76 42.28
C LYS A 441 61.19 73.72 42.83
N ARG A 442 61.60 74.87 43.40
CA ARG A 442 60.68 75.91 43.86
C ARG A 442 60.21 76.80 42.69
N ARG A 443 61.07 77.02 41.68
CA ARG A 443 60.77 77.83 40.49
C ARG A 443 59.77 77.20 39.51
N ARG A 444 59.69 75.86 39.40
CA ARG A 444 58.73 75.17 38.51
C ARG A 444 57.32 74.97 39.10
N LYS A 445 57.13 75.20 40.41
CA LYS A 445 55.82 75.06 41.06
C LYS A 445 54.97 76.33 40.92
N GLU A 446 55.59 77.50 40.79
CA GLU A 446 54.90 78.81 40.64
C GLU A 446 54.50 79.14 39.19
N GLN A 447 55.06 78.47 38.19
CA GLN A 447 54.71 78.65 36.77
C GLN A 447 53.51 77.82 36.30
N ARG A 448 53.09 76.81 37.07
CA ARG A 448 51.96 75.92 36.72
C ARG A 448 50.60 76.35 37.29
N GLU A 449 50.57 77.38 38.13
CA GLU A 449 49.34 77.90 38.77
C GLU A 449 48.77 79.17 38.09
N LYS A 450 49.39 79.66 37.00
CA LYS A 450 48.92 80.84 36.22
C LYS A 450 48.33 80.54 34.84
N GLN A 451 48.14 79.26 34.47
CA GLN A 451 47.48 78.85 33.22
C GLN A 451 46.09 78.22 33.47
N ARG A 452 45.35 78.76 34.45
CA ARG A 452 44.01 78.26 34.81
C ARG A 452 43.05 79.41 35.17
N SER A 453 42.74 80.28 34.21
CA SER A 453 41.49 81.07 34.20
C SER A 453 41.24 81.79 32.86
N LYS A 454 40.00 81.70 32.35
CA LYS A 454 39.40 82.18 31.06
C LYS A 454 39.62 81.23 29.87
N GLN A 455 38.64 80.57 29.25
CA GLN A 455 37.16 80.68 29.11
C GLN A 455 36.53 79.27 29.29
N GLY A 456 35.24 79.04 29.54
CA GLY A 456 34.05 79.88 29.62
C GLY A 456 32.81 79.01 29.92
N ARG A 457 31.89 79.60 30.68
CA ARG A 457 30.42 79.47 30.79
C ARG A 457 29.70 78.15 30.43
N VAL A 458 28.83 77.78 31.39
CA VAL A 458 27.91 76.65 31.50
C VAL A 458 26.79 76.69 30.45
N GLU A 459 26.56 75.56 29.77
CA GLU A 459 25.30 75.18 29.11
C GLU A 459 24.73 73.94 29.82
N SER A 460 23.41 73.95 30.03
CA SER A 460 22.66 72.91 30.71
C SER A 460 22.08 71.88 29.76
N ALA A 461 21.94 70.67 30.30
CA ALA A 461 20.96 69.63 29.98
C ALA A 461 21.25 68.69 28.79
N SER A 462 21.62 67.46 29.20
CA SER A 462 21.23 66.16 28.64
C SER A 462 21.50 65.87 27.16
N GLU A 463 22.49 65.01 26.89
CA GLU A 463 22.31 63.78 26.11
C GLU A 463 23.57 62.88 26.18
N HIS A 464 23.33 61.57 26.25
CA HIS A 464 24.33 60.53 26.51
C HIS A 464 25.22 60.28 25.28
N PRO A 465 26.56 60.11 25.40
CA PRO A 465 27.34 59.54 24.32
C PRO A 465 27.27 58.00 24.38
N GLY A 466 26.25 57.45 23.72
CA GLY A 466 26.16 56.03 23.38
C GLY A 466 27.12 55.64 22.25
N CYS A 467 27.53 54.37 22.23
CA CYS A 467 28.40 53.77 21.23
C CYS A 467 28.00 54.12 19.78
N ARG A 468 28.94 54.58 18.95
CA ARG A 468 28.70 54.81 17.51
C ARG A 468 28.75 53.49 16.75
N MET A 469 27.58 52.89 16.48
CA MET A 469 27.42 51.69 15.64
C MET A 469 27.37 52.07 14.15
N ARG A 470 27.78 51.15 13.25
CA ARG A 470 27.46 51.25 11.82
C ARG A 470 25.95 50.98 11.62
N PRO A 471 25.34 51.40 10.50
CA PRO A 471 24.00 50.93 10.14
C PRO A 471 23.99 49.40 9.98
N TRP A 472 22.83 48.77 10.13
CA TRP A 472 22.67 47.34 9.86
C TRP A 472 23.14 47.01 8.43
N SER A 473 23.81 45.88 8.26
CA SER A 473 24.02 45.30 6.93
C SER A 473 22.67 44.94 6.30
N SER A 474 22.64 44.78 4.97
CA SER A 474 21.56 44.08 4.30
C SER A 474 21.43 42.65 4.85
N TRP A 475 20.21 42.10 4.74
CA TRP A 475 19.98 40.69 5.05
C TRP A 475 20.77 39.81 4.10
N THR A 476 21.34 38.72 4.61
CA THR A 476 21.86 37.65 3.76
C THR A 476 20.74 37.00 2.95
N GLU A 477 21.10 36.27 1.90
CA GLU A 477 20.14 35.42 1.19
C GLU A 477 19.58 34.34 2.14
N CYS A 478 18.37 33.87 1.84
CA CYS A 478 17.72 32.86 2.68
C CYS A 478 18.45 31.52 2.53
N THR A 479 18.79 30.87 3.65
CA THR A 479 19.54 29.60 3.62
C THR A 479 18.82 28.44 2.94
N LYS A 480 17.48 28.52 2.79
CA LYS A 480 16.65 27.52 2.12
C LYS A 480 15.64 28.20 1.21
N LEU A 481 15.33 27.59 0.07
CA LEU A 481 14.37 28.13 -0.91
C LEU A 481 12.89 27.94 -0.51
N CYS A 482 12.58 26.90 0.28
CA CYS A 482 11.26 26.63 0.87
C CYS A 482 11.43 25.81 2.16
N GLY A 483 10.38 25.64 2.97
CA GLY A 483 10.40 24.80 4.17
C GLY A 483 11.11 25.42 5.39
N GLY A 484 11.25 26.75 5.44
CA GLY A 484 11.83 27.49 6.56
C GLY A 484 13.35 27.60 6.52
N GLY A 485 13.84 28.70 5.93
CA GLY A 485 15.24 29.13 5.98
C GLY A 485 15.47 30.26 6.99
N ILE A 486 16.73 30.67 7.11
CA ILE A 486 17.16 31.71 8.05
C ILE A 486 17.93 32.79 7.29
N GLN A 487 17.70 34.06 7.64
CA GLN A 487 18.52 35.19 7.21
C GLN A 487 19.16 35.86 8.43
N GLU A 488 20.37 36.36 8.24
CA GLU A 488 21.12 37.06 9.26
C GLU A 488 21.58 38.44 8.78
N ARG A 489 21.73 39.37 9.72
CA ARG A 489 22.39 40.67 9.49
C ARG A 489 23.19 41.09 10.72
N LEU A 490 24.18 41.93 10.49
CA LEU A 490 25.17 42.33 11.50
C LEU A 490 25.23 43.85 11.63
N MET A 491 25.45 44.31 12.86
CA MET A 491 25.71 45.71 13.18
C MET A 491 26.99 45.81 13.99
N THR A 492 28.04 46.37 13.39
CA THR A 492 29.38 46.43 13.97
C THR A 492 29.72 47.80 14.55
N VAL A 493 30.53 47.84 15.60
CA VAL A 493 30.95 49.10 16.25
C VAL A 493 31.90 49.89 15.34
N LYS A 494 31.63 51.18 15.09
CA LYS A 494 32.43 52.01 14.17
C LYS A 494 33.69 52.61 14.82
N GLN A 495 33.70 52.84 16.14
CA GLN A 495 34.86 53.40 16.85
C GLN A 495 34.83 52.99 18.35
N LYS A 496 35.92 52.37 18.85
CA LYS A 496 36.07 52.01 20.27
C LYS A 496 36.95 53.04 20.99
N PHE A 497 36.39 53.79 21.94
CA PHE A 497 37.17 54.65 22.84
C PHE A 497 37.58 53.86 24.09
N LYS A 498 38.88 53.87 24.41
CA LYS A 498 39.43 53.24 25.62
C LYS A 498 39.21 54.15 26.82
N THR A 499 38.05 54.05 27.45
CA THR A 499 37.89 54.32 28.88
C THR A 499 37.05 53.21 29.48
N ALA A 500 37.59 52.62 30.54
CA ALA A 500 37.01 51.51 31.24
C ALA A 500 35.65 51.87 31.84
N GLN A 501 34.76 50.86 31.87
CA GLN A 501 33.41 50.84 32.46
C GLN A 501 32.25 51.25 31.53
N LEU A 502 31.95 50.43 30.53
CA LEU A 502 30.56 50.13 30.12
C LEU A 502 30.55 48.84 29.28
N SER A 503 29.86 47.81 29.78
CA SER A 503 29.75 46.46 29.19
C SER A 503 28.86 46.37 27.94
N SER A 504 28.42 47.51 27.37
CA SER A 504 27.31 47.55 26.41
C SER A 504 27.69 47.83 24.93
N CYS A 505 28.98 47.91 24.60
CA CYS A 505 29.45 48.11 23.22
C CYS A 505 29.96 46.80 22.60
N LYS A 506 29.07 45.89 22.22
CA LYS A 506 29.38 44.66 21.47
C LYS A 506 28.68 44.67 20.12
N ASP A 507 29.27 43.99 19.14
CA ASP A 507 28.63 43.78 17.84
C ASP A 507 27.30 43.04 18.03
N ARG A 508 26.28 43.43 17.26
CA ARG A 508 24.94 42.85 17.35
C ARG A 508 24.65 42.02 16.11
N LYS A 509 24.06 40.84 16.33
CA LYS A 509 23.60 39.91 15.29
C LYS A 509 22.10 39.72 15.44
N GLU A 510 21.38 39.83 14.33
CA GLU A 510 19.95 39.59 14.28
C GLU A 510 19.66 38.48 13.27
N ILE A 511 18.74 37.59 13.64
CA ILE A 511 18.39 36.38 12.90
C ILE A 511 16.87 36.36 12.72
N ARG A 512 16.39 36.08 11.51
CA ARG A 512 14.96 35.91 11.23
C ARG A 512 14.70 34.69 10.34
N ALA A 513 13.49 34.13 10.46
CA ALA A 513 13.01 33.11 9.55
C ALA A 513 12.60 33.73 8.20
N CYS A 514 12.86 32.99 7.12
CA CYS A 514 12.47 33.31 5.74
C CYS A 514 11.95 32.03 5.06
N ASN A 515 11.19 32.17 3.98
CA ASN A 515 10.69 31.03 3.18
C ASN A 515 9.96 29.97 4.01
N VAL A 516 9.10 30.40 4.94
CA VAL A 516 8.34 29.55 5.88
C VAL A 516 7.16 28.80 5.23
N GLN A 517 6.97 28.97 3.91
CA GLN A 517 5.99 28.21 3.15
C GLN A 517 6.50 26.78 2.93
N PRO A 518 5.61 25.77 2.94
CA PRO A 518 5.99 24.39 2.69
C PRO A 518 6.59 24.23 1.28
N CYS A 519 7.63 23.42 1.19
CA CYS A 519 8.00 22.72 -0.04
C CYS A 519 7.00 21.57 -0.23
#